data_AF-A0A1V1SYL5-F1
#
_entry.id   AF-A0A1V1SYL5-F1
#
_cell.length_a   1.000
_cell.length_b   1.000
_cell.length_c   1.000
_cell.angle_alpha   90.00
_cell.angle_beta   90.00
_cell.angle_gamma   90.00
#
_symmetry.space_group_name_H-M   'P 1'
#
loop_
_entity.id
_entity.type
_entity.pdbx_description
1 polymer ?
#
loop_
_entity_poly.entity_id
_entity_poly.type
_entity_poly.pdbx_seq_one_letter_code
_entity_poly.pdbx_strand_id
1 'polypeptide(L)'
;MFNAFKAKLRSLVPESGMKYQSSKRVMHHLRRDKRVVDALRAAGYQLTRPVITRVLVNMFQIAAPIVAAGRAEGEDLWDILPRVQREIDWAQNLPEPIVFELFVSLIEARCEWEKDPEYPYYKFELYNPAIRELVAFRTTIGDYGTNNVSWVLTDAVFFNELARGLDIEDDEDEDVVMNDGNLGSDNYKGEVEDPMVADIVPPLAQMSIEQGGVEL
;
A
#
# COMPACT_ATOMS: atom_id res chain seq x y z
N MET A 1 -15.01 -3.08 -33.32
CA MET A 1 -13.89 -3.66 -32.53
C MET A 1 -13.56 -2.65 -31.44
N PHE A 2 -14.11 -2.83 -30.23
CA PHE A 2 -13.94 -1.86 -29.15
C PHE A 2 -12.49 -1.87 -28.68
N ASN A 3 -11.85 -0.70 -28.64
CA ASN A 3 -10.58 -0.47 -27.96
C ASN A 3 -10.73 -0.98 -26.53
N ALA A 4 -10.17 -2.15 -26.24
CA ALA A 4 -10.01 -2.63 -24.88
C ALA A 4 -9.14 -1.59 -24.17
N PHE A 5 -9.79 -0.72 -23.39
CA PHE A 5 -9.14 0.17 -22.44
C PHE A 5 -8.06 -0.67 -21.75
N LYS A 6 -6.78 -0.30 -21.90
CA LYS A 6 -5.69 -0.90 -21.11
C LYS A 6 -6.09 -0.69 -19.65
N ALA A 7 -6.69 -1.70 -19.03
CA ALA A 7 -7.18 -1.60 -17.66
C ALA A 7 -5.95 -1.42 -16.78
N LYS A 8 -5.75 -0.19 -16.31
CA LYS A 8 -4.67 0.13 -15.37
C LYS A 8 -5.08 -0.46 -14.03
N LEU A 9 -4.18 -1.17 -13.36
CA LEU A 9 -4.43 -1.76 -12.04
C LEU A 9 -5.10 -0.75 -11.09
N ARG A 10 -4.58 0.49 -11.09
CA ARG A 10 -5.12 1.61 -10.31
C ARG A 10 -6.62 1.88 -10.52
N SER A 11 -7.15 1.65 -11.71
CA SER A 11 -8.58 1.85 -12.01
C SER A 11 -9.48 0.71 -11.51
N LEU A 12 -8.89 -0.43 -11.15
CA LEU A 12 -9.59 -1.64 -10.74
C LEU A 12 -9.61 -1.83 -9.20
N VAL A 13 -8.66 -1.23 -8.50
CA VAL A 13 -8.58 -1.29 -7.03
C VAL A 13 -9.57 -0.33 -6.35
N PRO A 14 -9.98 -0.60 -5.08
CA PRO A 14 -10.89 0.27 -4.35
C PRO A 14 -10.32 1.66 -4.08
N GLU A 15 -11.11 2.72 -4.27
CA GLU A 15 -10.70 4.11 -3.99
C GLU A 15 -11.22 4.60 -2.64
N SER A 16 -12.50 4.36 -2.34
CA SER A 16 -13.09 4.72 -1.06
C SER A 16 -12.43 3.91 0.06
N GLY A 17 -11.75 4.56 0.99
CA GLY A 17 -11.06 3.90 2.11
C GLY A 17 -9.57 3.64 1.89
N MET A 18 -8.99 4.15 0.80
CA MET A 18 -7.58 4.03 0.41
C MET A 18 -7.08 5.37 -0.18
N LYS A 19 -5.87 5.81 0.19
CA LYS A 19 -5.21 7.00 -0.34
C LYS A 19 -3.90 6.62 -1.00
N TYR A 20 -3.96 6.36 -2.31
CA TYR A 20 -2.78 6.02 -3.10
C TYR A 20 -1.89 7.24 -3.34
N GLN A 21 -0.57 7.03 -3.32
CA GLN A 21 0.42 8.07 -3.64
C GLN A 21 0.25 8.63 -5.07
N SER A 22 -0.33 7.86 -5.98
CA SER A 22 -0.55 8.26 -7.38
C SER A 22 -1.98 8.00 -7.85
N SER A 23 -2.46 8.91 -8.70
CA SER A 23 -3.72 8.73 -9.44
C SER A 23 -3.62 7.76 -10.61
N LYS A 24 -2.40 7.41 -11.05
CA LYS A 24 -2.16 6.60 -12.26
C LYS A 24 -1.69 5.18 -11.98
N ARG A 25 -1.11 4.91 -10.81
CA ARG A 25 -0.46 3.65 -10.45
C ARG A 25 -0.76 3.26 -9.00
N VAL A 26 -0.70 1.97 -8.70
CA VAL A 26 -0.78 1.43 -7.33
C VAL A 26 0.62 1.33 -6.74
N MET A 27 1.55 0.71 -7.46
CA MET A 27 2.96 0.59 -7.08
C MET A 27 3.81 1.75 -7.61
N HIS A 28 5.09 1.81 -7.26
CA HIS A 28 6.03 2.87 -7.68
C HIS A 28 6.21 2.93 -9.20
N HIS A 29 6.17 1.79 -9.90
CA HIS A 29 6.36 1.74 -11.35
C HIS A 29 5.14 1.18 -12.08
N LEU A 30 4.68 1.89 -13.12
CA LEU A 30 3.57 1.44 -13.99
C LEU A 30 3.86 0.07 -14.63
N ARG A 31 5.14 -0.26 -14.86
CA ARG A 31 5.58 -1.56 -15.38
C ARG A 31 5.25 -2.70 -14.41
N ARG A 32 5.41 -2.49 -13.10
CA ARG A 32 5.07 -3.48 -12.07
C ARG A 32 3.55 -3.65 -11.99
N ASP A 33 2.78 -2.55 -12.06
CA ASP A 33 1.31 -2.60 -12.17
C ASP A 33 0.86 -3.45 -13.37
N LYS A 34 1.53 -3.27 -14.52
CA LYS A 34 1.26 -4.06 -15.73
C LYS A 34 1.57 -5.55 -15.52
N ARG A 35 2.71 -5.89 -14.89
CA ARG A 35 3.06 -7.30 -14.60
C ARG A 35 2.00 -7.99 -13.74
N VAL A 36 1.47 -7.30 -12.72
CA VAL A 36 0.34 -7.83 -11.91
C VAL A 36 -0.91 -8.05 -12.77
N VAL A 37 -1.27 -7.07 -13.61
CA VAL A 37 -2.42 -7.19 -14.52
C VAL A 37 -2.27 -8.34 -15.52
N ASP A 38 -1.06 -8.53 -16.07
CA ASP A 38 -0.78 -9.59 -17.02
C ASP A 38 -0.79 -10.97 -16.33
N ALA A 39 -0.28 -11.07 -15.09
CA ALA A 39 -0.35 -12.29 -14.29
C ALA A 39 -1.80 -12.69 -13.93
N LEU A 40 -2.63 -11.71 -13.54
CA LEU A 40 -4.06 -11.93 -13.32
C LEU A 40 -4.76 -12.44 -14.60
N ARG A 41 -4.43 -11.86 -15.75
CA ARG A 41 -4.98 -12.31 -17.04
C ARG A 41 -4.52 -13.72 -17.39
N ALA A 42 -3.25 -14.05 -17.15
CA ALA A 42 -2.68 -15.37 -17.40
C ALA A 42 -3.33 -16.45 -16.51
N ALA A 43 -3.69 -16.10 -15.28
CA ALA A 43 -4.47 -16.96 -14.38
C ALA A 43 -5.97 -17.04 -14.73
N GLY A 44 -6.42 -16.37 -15.81
CA GLY A 44 -7.79 -16.47 -16.30
C GLY A 44 -8.78 -15.47 -15.68
N TYR A 45 -8.31 -14.51 -14.88
CA TYR A 45 -9.18 -13.51 -14.27
C TYR A 45 -9.66 -12.46 -15.27
N GLN A 46 -10.94 -12.11 -15.20
CA GLN A 46 -11.49 -10.95 -15.90
C GLN A 46 -11.12 -9.66 -15.16
N LEU A 47 -10.55 -8.69 -15.88
CA LEU A 47 -10.07 -7.42 -15.30
C LEU A 47 -11.21 -6.43 -15.06
N THR A 48 -12.03 -6.72 -14.04
CA THR A 48 -13.14 -5.87 -13.60
C THR A 48 -13.01 -5.55 -12.11
N ARG A 49 -13.56 -4.40 -11.66
CA ARG A 49 -13.53 -4.00 -10.24
C ARG A 49 -14.05 -5.11 -9.29
N PRO A 50 -15.21 -5.76 -9.53
CA PRO A 50 -15.70 -6.81 -8.64
C PRO A 50 -14.78 -8.03 -8.56
N VAL A 51 -14.16 -8.43 -9.68
CA VAL A 51 -13.22 -9.56 -9.70
C VAL A 51 -11.94 -9.21 -8.95
N ILE A 52 -11.36 -8.03 -9.19
CA ILE A 52 -10.17 -7.58 -8.47
C ILE A 52 -10.44 -7.43 -6.96
N THR A 53 -11.62 -6.94 -6.58
CA THR A 53 -12.03 -6.94 -5.16
C THR A 53 -12.00 -8.35 -4.57
N ARG A 54 -12.54 -9.37 -5.25
CA ARG A 54 -12.49 -10.77 -4.76
C ARG A 54 -11.07 -11.32 -4.69
N VAL A 55 -10.23 -11.02 -5.69
CA VAL A 55 -8.82 -11.42 -5.70
C VAL A 55 -8.08 -10.84 -4.49
N LEU A 56 -8.28 -9.56 -4.19
CA LEU A 56 -7.66 -8.90 -3.04
C LEU A 56 -8.19 -9.46 -1.70
N VAL A 57 -9.48 -9.74 -1.60
CA VAL A 57 -10.06 -10.43 -0.42
C VAL A 57 -9.36 -11.77 -0.20
N ASN A 58 -9.29 -12.62 -1.23
CA ASN A 58 -8.64 -13.93 -1.12
C ASN A 58 -7.16 -13.81 -0.73
N MET A 59 -6.45 -12.84 -1.31
CA MET A 59 -5.05 -12.57 -0.97
C MET A 59 -4.87 -12.29 0.53
N PHE A 60 -5.70 -11.42 1.12
CA PHE A 60 -5.60 -11.10 2.55
C PHE A 60 -6.05 -12.26 3.46
N GLN A 61 -7.06 -13.03 3.04
CA GLN A 61 -7.50 -14.23 3.77
C GLN A 61 -6.43 -15.31 3.82
N ILE A 62 -5.70 -15.53 2.72
CA ILE A 62 -4.58 -16.46 2.65
C ILE A 62 -3.38 -15.93 3.45
N ALA A 63 -3.08 -14.65 3.30
CA ALA A 63 -1.93 -14.03 3.95
C ALA A 63 -2.06 -14.01 5.48
N ALA A 64 -3.24 -13.74 6.03
CA ALA A 64 -3.45 -13.53 7.46
C ALA A 64 -2.89 -14.67 8.35
N PRO A 65 -3.29 -15.94 8.18
CA PRO A 65 -2.78 -17.02 9.02
C PRO A 65 -1.28 -17.28 8.82
N ILE A 66 -0.78 -17.16 7.59
CA ILE A 66 0.64 -17.41 7.27
C ILE A 66 1.52 -16.34 7.93
N VAL A 67 1.15 -15.06 7.78
CA VAL A 67 1.90 -13.94 8.35
C VAL A 67 1.80 -13.92 9.87
N ALA A 68 0.64 -14.22 10.45
CA ALA A 68 0.50 -14.31 11.89
C ALA A 68 1.37 -15.42 12.49
N ALA A 69 1.41 -16.60 11.87
CA ALA A 69 2.26 -17.72 12.30
C ALA A 69 3.75 -17.38 12.19
N GLY A 70 4.20 -16.93 11.01
CA GLY A 70 5.61 -16.57 10.82
C GLY A 70 6.06 -15.44 11.74
N ARG A 71 5.21 -14.44 11.98
CA ARG A 71 5.52 -13.36 12.94
C ARG A 71 5.63 -13.88 14.38
N ALA A 72 4.79 -14.81 14.80
CA ALA A 72 4.88 -15.43 16.12
C ALA A 72 6.17 -16.26 16.29
N GLU A 73 6.72 -16.78 15.19
CA GLU A 73 8.01 -17.49 15.14
C GLU A 73 9.21 -16.53 15.06
N GLY A 74 8.98 -15.22 14.98
CA GLY A 74 10.02 -14.19 14.90
C GLY A 74 10.64 -14.04 13.51
N GLU A 75 9.96 -14.51 12.47
CA GLU A 75 10.39 -14.34 11.09
C GLU A 75 10.10 -12.93 10.57
N ASP A 76 10.96 -12.46 9.67
CA ASP A 76 10.78 -11.19 8.99
C ASP A 76 9.74 -11.29 7.88
N LEU A 77 9.07 -10.18 7.56
CA LEU A 77 8.04 -10.16 6.52
C LEU A 77 8.54 -10.69 5.16
N TRP A 78 9.83 -10.46 4.86
CA TRP A 78 10.47 -10.91 3.64
C TRP A 78 10.56 -12.44 3.52
N ASP A 79 10.77 -13.16 4.62
CA ASP A 79 10.82 -14.64 4.61
C ASP A 79 9.40 -15.25 4.59
N ILE A 80 8.43 -14.50 5.11
CA ILE A 80 7.03 -14.88 5.18
C ILE A 80 6.34 -14.75 3.81
N LEU A 81 6.51 -13.62 3.12
CA LEU A 81 5.73 -13.32 1.91
C LEU A 81 5.91 -14.31 0.74
N PRO A 82 7.08 -14.93 0.51
CA PRO A 82 7.22 -16.01 -0.47
C PRO A 82 6.31 -17.21 -0.17
N ARG A 83 6.03 -17.51 1.10
CA ARG A 83 5.06 -18.55 1.47
C ARG A 83 3.65 -18.13 1.10
N VAL A 84 3.27 -16.89 1.40
CA VAL A 84 1.96 -16.33 1.00
C VAL A 84 1.79 -16.36 -0.52
N GLN A 85 2.82 -15.95 -1.27
CA GLN A 85 2.81 -15.93 -2.73
C GLN A 85 2.56 -17.31 -3.34
N ARG A 86 3.16 -18.37 -2.80
CA ARG A 86 2.98 -19.74 -3.29
C ARG A 86 1.53 -20.21 -3.19
N GLU A 87 0.80 -19.72 -2.21
CA GLU A 87 -0.61 -20.05 -1.99
C GLU A 87 -1.58 -19.21 -2.86
N ILE A 88 -1.07 -18.18 -3.57
CA ILE A 88 -1.88 -17.28 -4.40
C ILE A 88 -1.67 -17.61 -5.88
N ASP A 89 -2.70 -18.19 -6.50
CA ASP A 89 -2.70 -18.71 -7.87
C ASP A 89 -2.14 -17.75 -8.94
N TRP A 90 -2.53 -16.47 -8.94
CA TRP A 90 -2.06 -15.49 -9.91
C TRP A 90 -0.66 -14.96 -9.60
N ALA A 91 -0.18 -15.12 -8.36
CA ALA A 91 1.08 -14.53 -7.91
C ALA A 91 2.27 -15.50 -7.98
N GLN A 92 2.03 -16.81 -8.09
CA GLN A 92 3.07 -17.86 -8.08
C GLN A 92 4.24 -17.61 -9.06
N ASN A 93 3.96 -17.05 -10.24
CA ASN A 93 4.96 -16.82 -11.28
C ASN A 93 5.49 -15.38 -11.34
N LEU A 94 5.06 -14.52 -10.41
CA LEU A 94 5.59 -13.16 -10.33
C LEU A 94 6.93 -13.14 -9.58
N PRO A 95 7.85 -12.23 -9.93
CA PRO A 95 8.98 -11.93 -9.06
C PRO A 95 8.52 -11.53 -7.66
N GLU A 96 9.13 -12.10 -6.62
CA GLU A 96 8.81 -11.83 -5.21
C GLU A 96 8.77 -10.33 -4.88
N PRO A 97 9.70 -9.47 -5.37
CA PRO A 97 9.64 -8.03 -5.10
C PRO A 97 8.36 -7.34 -5.59
N ILE A 98 7.74 -7.84 -6.67
CA ILE A 98 6.50 -7.25 -7.21
C ILE A 98 5.32 -7.59 -6.31
N VAL A 99 5.25 -8.82 -5.81
CA VAL A 99 4.20 -9.24 -4.89
C VAL A 99 4.35 -8.51 -3.56
N PHE A 100 5.59 -8.42 -3.06
CA PHE A 100 5.94 -7.66 -1.87
C PHE A 100 5.50 -6.20 -1.99
N GLU A 101 5.90 -5.52 -3.06
CA GLU A 101 5.56 -4.10 -3.26
C GLU A 101 4.05 -3.89 -3.38
N LEU A 102 3.32 -4.76 -4.08
CA LEU A 102 1.85 -4.65 -4.15
C LEU A 102 1.24 -4.75 -2.75
N PHE A 103 1.70 -5.71 -1.95
CA PHE A 103 1.19 -5.95 -0.60
C PHE A 103 1.40 -4.73 0.29
N VAL A 104 2.62 -4.19 0.29
CA VAL A 104 3.02 -2.98 1.04
C VAL A 104 2.26 -1.76 0.54
N SER A 105 2.14 -1.56 -0.78
CA SER A 105 1.46 -0.39 -1.36
C SER A 105 -0.02 -0.32 -0.96
N LEU A 106 -0.68 -1.47 -0.78
CA LEU A 106 -2.06 -1.54 -0.31
C LEU A 106 -2.17 -1.20 1.18
N ILE A 107 -1.26 -1.70 2.02
CA ILE A 107 -1.21 -1.35 3.45
C ILE A 107 -0.91 0.14 3.61
N GLU A 108 0.09 0.65 2.89
CA GLU A 108 0.47 2.06 2.91
C GLU A 108 -0.70 2.96 2.49
N ALA A 109 -1.35 2.67 1.36
CA ALA A 109 -2.50 3.45 0.92
C ALA A 109 -3.63 3.44 1.94
N ARG A 110 -3.80 2.36 2.70
CA ARG A 110 -4.76 2.32 3.81
C ARG A 110 -4.30 3.20 4.99
N CYS A 111 -3.05 3.09 5.41
CA CYS A 111 -2.47 3.91 6.47
C CYS A 111 -2.54 5.41 6.14
N GLU A 112 -2.24 5.80 4.90
CA GLU A 112 -2.34 7.20 4.46
C GLU A 112 -3.77 7.73 4.49
N TRP A 113 -4.75 6.87 4.23
CA TRP A 113 -6.16 7.25 4.36
C TRP A 113 -6.58 7.38 5.83
N GLU A 114 -6.03 6.58 6.74
CA GLU A 114 -6.32 6.63 8.17
C GLU A 114 -5.81 7.90 8.87
N LYS A 115 -4.83 8.61 8.28
CA LYS A 115 -4.35 9.90 8.78
C LYS A 115 -5.38 11.03 8.64
N ASP A 116 -6.22 10.96 7.61
CA ASP A 116 -7.25 11.96 7.31
C ASP A 116 -8.47 11.27 6.66
N PRO A 117 -9.30 10.58 7.47
CA PRO A 117 -10.32 9.69 6.95
C PRO A 117 -11.56 10.45 6.47
N GLU A 118 -12.01 10.12 5.27
CA GLU A 118 -13.24 10.67 4.69
C GLU A 118 -14.45 9.73 4.91
N TYR A 119 -15.68 10.24 4.73
CA TYR A 119 -16.88 9.37 4.71
C TYR A 119 -16.71 8.26 3.64
N PRO A 120 -17.01 6.98 3.93
CA PRO A 120 -17.85 6.46 5.02
C PRO A 120 -17.07 5.94 6.25
N TYR A 121 -16.04 6.65 6.73
CA TYR A 121 -15.20 6.20 7.85
C TYR A 121 -15.95 5.58 9.05
N TYR A 122 -17.08 6.17 9.45
CA TYR A 122 -17.83 5.73 10.62
C TYR A 122 -18.75 4.52 10.40
N LYS A 123 -18.78 3.96 9.17
CA LYS A 123 -19.66 2.84 8.77
C LYS A 123 -18.85 1.74 8.11
N PHE A 124 -18.16 0.95 8.92
CA PHE A 124 -17.27 -0.13 8.48
C PHE A 124 -17.95 -1.13 7.54
N GLU A 125 -19.24 -1.37 7.73
CA GLU A 125 -20.08 -2.23 6.88
C GLU A 125 -20.23 -1.72 5.44
N LEU A 126 -20.04 -0.42 5.21
CA LEU A 126 -20.09 0.20 3.89
C LEU A 126 -18.74 0.17 3.16
N TYR A 127 -17.68 -0.29 3.82
CA TYR A 127 -16.38 -0.41 3.17
C TYR A 127 -16.42 -1.47 2.06
N ASN A 128 -15.59 -1.24 1.04
CA ASN A 128 -15.32 -2.25 0.04
C ASN A 128 -14.83 -3.55 0.74
N PRO A 129 -15.31 -4.74 0.34
CA PRO A 129 -14.92 -6.00 0.98
C PRO A 129 -13.41 -6.21 1.08
N ALA A 130 -12.62 -5.80 0.09
CA ALA A 130 -11.17 -5.92 0.13
C ALA A 130 -10.53 -5.05 1.23
N ILE A 131 -11.13 -3.90 1.54
CA ILE A 131 -10.66 -3.02 2.61
C ILE A 131 -11.00 -3.61 3.97
N ARG A 132 -12.20 -4.16 4.13
CA ARG A 132 -12.58 -4.87 5.36
C ARG A 132 -11.62 -6.02 5.64
N GLU A 133 -11.27 -6.77 4.61
CA GLU A 133 -10.34 -7.89 4.74
C GLU A 133 -8.90 -7.43 5.00
N LEU A 134 -8.45 -6.33 4.37
CA LEU A 134 -7.18 -5.70 4.69
C LEU A 134 -7.11 -5.26 6.16
N VAL A 135 -8.18 -4.65 6.69
CA VAL A 135 -8.27 -4.26 8.10
C VAL A 135 -8.24 -5.50 9.01
N ALA A 136 -8.97 -6.56 8.66
CA ALA A 136 -8.96 -7.83 9.40
C ALA A 136 -7.58 -8.49 9.39
N PHE A 137 -6.91 -8.51 8.24
CA PHE A 137 -5.53 -8.97 8.07
C PHE A 137 -4.60 -8.21 9.03
N ARG A 138 -4.56 -6.88 8.93
CA ARG A 138 -3.70 -6.03 9.78
C ARG A 138 -3.97 -6.23 11.27
N THR A 139 -5.23 -6.38 11.65
CA THR A 139 -5.62 -6.68 13.04
C THR A 139 -5.09 -8.04 13.50
N THR A 140 -5.22 -9.06 12.65
CA THR A 140 -4.80 -10.44 12.94
C THR A 140 -3.29 -10.54 13.17
N ILE A 141 -2.50 -9.79 12.39
CA ILE A 141 -1.04 -9.80 12.49
C ILE A 141 -0.48 -8.79 13.50
N GLY A 142 -1.35 -8.14 14.29
CA GLY A 142 -0.94 -7.14 15.28
C GLY A 142 -0.32 -5.87 14.68
N ASP A 143 -0.64 -5.53 13.41
CA ASP A 143 -0.16 -4.33 12.71
C ASP A 143 -0.91 -3.04 13.11
N TYR A 144 -1.81 -3.14 14.09
CA TYR A 144 -2.38 -2.00 14.81
C TYR A 144 -1.78 -1.93 16.22
N GLY A 145 -0.65 -1.22 16.36
CA GLY A 145 0.01 -0.99 17.65
C GLY A 145 -0.43 0.31 18.34
N THR A 146 -0.14 0.42 19.65
CA THR A 146 -0.44 1.55 20.54
C THR A 146 0.09 2.92 20.09
N ASN A 147 0.94 2.97 19.06
CA ASN A 147 1.58 4.18 18.56
C ASN A 147 1.21 4.52 17.10
N ASN A 148 0.22 3.84 16.51
CA ASN A 148 -0.15 3.99 15.07
C ASN A 148 1.00 3.71 14.09
N VAL A 149 2.04 2.98 14.51
CA VAL A 149 3.17 2.59 13.65
C VAL A 149 2.92 1.18 13.12
N SER A 150 2.87 1.04 11.80
CA SER A 150 2.78 -0.27 11.14
C SER A 150 4.16 -0.94 11.15
N TRP A 151 4.25 -2.13 11.72
CA TRP A 151 5.47 -2.92 11.70
C TRP A 151 5.74 -3.45 10.29
N VAL A 152 4.68 -3.76 9.53
CA VAL A 152 4.80 -4.18 8.12
C VAL A 152 5.47 -3.09 7.28
N LEU A 153 5.05 -1.83 7.43
CA LEU A 153 5.68 -0.72 6.72
C LEU A 153 7.11 -0.45 7.20
N THR A 154 7.38 -0.69 8.48
CA THR A 154 8.74 -0.57 9.04
C THR A 154 9.69 -1.58 8.40
N ASP A 155 9.31 -2.85 8.35
CA ASP A 155 10.07 -3.91 7.69
C ASP A 155 10.24 -3.64 6.18
N ALA A 156 9.21 -3.07 5.54
CA ALA A 156 9.27 -2.72 4.12
C ALA A 156 10.25 -1.58 3.80
N VAL A 157 10.45 -0.61 4.71
CA VAL A 157 11.47 0.44 4.53
C VAL A 157 12.87 -0.17 4.51
N PHE A 158 13.17 -1.07 5.45
CA PHE A 158 14.44 -1.81 5.46
C PHE A 158 14.65 -2.58 4.15
N PHE A 159 13.60 -3.22 3.64
CA PHE A 159 13.67 -3.90 2.35
C PHE A 159 13.93 -2.93 1.19
N ASN A 160 13.21 -1.81 1.10
CA ASN A 160 13.43 -0.84 0.02
C ASN A 160 14.84 -0.24 0.06
N GLU A 161 15.42 -0.05 1.24
CA GLU A 161 16.82 0.37 1.39
C GLU A 161 17.81 -0.70 0.93
N LEU A 162 17.54 -1.98 1.21
CA LEU A 162 18.36 -3.12 0.76
C LEU A 162 18.18 -3.42 -0.75
N ALA A 163 16.95 -3.32 -1.26
CA ALA A 163 16.56 -3.64 -2.63
C ALA A 163 16.86 -2.50 -3.62
N ARG A 164 16.97 -1.25 -3.16
CA ARG A 164 17.52 -0.14 -3.97
C ARG A 164 18.96 -0.38 -4.43
N GLY A 165 19.69 -1.29 -3.77
CA GLY A 165 20.99 -1.79 -4.23
C GLY A 165 20.92 -2.95 -5.22
N LEU A 166 19.75 -3.56 -5.41
CA LEU A 166 19.53 -4.78 -6.21
C LEU A 166 18.62 -4.58 -7.43
N ASP A 167 17.91 -3.46 -7.54
CA ASP A 167 17.14 -3.05 -8.74
C ASP A 167 18.05 -2.59 -9.91
N ILE A 168 19.24 -3.20 -10.05
CA ILE A 168 20.04 -3.23 -11.28
C ILE A 168 19.65 -4.51 -12.03
N GLU A 169 18.37 -4.66 -12.34
CA GLU A 169 18.00 -5.44 -13.52
C GLU A 169 17.57 -4.41 -14.56
N ASP A 170 18.57 -4.10 -15.42
CA ASP A 170 18.49 -3.50 -16.74
C ASP A 170 17.07 -3.24 -17.22
N ASP A 171 16.76 -1.97 -17.48
CA ASP A 171 15.94 -1.57 -18.63
C ASP A 171 16.17 -0.08 -18.88
N GLU A 172 17.27 0.19 -19.57
CA GLU A 172 17.33 1.27 -20.57
C GLU A 172 16.09 1.14 -21.46
N ASP A 173 15.06 1.94 -21.20
CA ASP A 173 13.99 2.31 -22.15
C ASP A 173 13.06 3.34 -21.46
N GLU A 174 13.65 4.35 -20.82
CA GLU A 174 13.00 5.67 -20.87
C GLU A 174 13.45 6.30 -22.19
N ASP A 175 12.60 6.16 -23.22
CA ASP A 175 12.60 7.06 -24.36
C ASP A 175 12.45 8.49 -23.80
N VAL A 176 13.60 9.12 -23.54
CA VAL A 176 13.72 10.56 -23.38
C VAL A 176 13.30 11.12 -24.73
N VAL A 177 12.03 11.50 -24.84
CA VAL A 177 11.59 12.43 -25.86
C VAL A 177 12.39 13.71 -25.59
N MET A 178 13.50 13.85 -26.32
CA MET A 178 14.30 15.06 -26.42
C MET A 178 13.36 16.16 -26.88
N ASN A 179 12.78 16.88 -25.92
CA ASN A 179 12.11 18.14 -26.20
C ASN A 179 13.21 19.18 -26.33
N ASP A 180 13.80 19.21 -27.52
CA ASP A 180 14.76 20.20 -27.94
C ASP A 180 14.03 21.53 -28.17
N GLY A 181 14.58 22.60 -27.59
CA GLY A 181 14.19 23.98 -27.85
C GLY A 181 13.17 24.59 -26.90
N ASN A 182 13.63 25.33 -25.89
CA ASN A 182 13.75 26.78 -26.07
C ASN A 182 14.49 27.44 -24.88
N LEU A 183 15.61 28.08 -25.20
CA LEU A 183 16.40 28.94 -24.34
C LEU A 183 15.59 30.17 -23.92
N GLY A 184 15.61 30.48 -22.62
CA GLY A 184 14.96 31.67 -22.06
C GLY A 184 15.62 32.06 -20.74
N SER A 185 16.71 32.80 -20.86
CA SER A 185 17.54 33.43 -19.83
C SER A 185 16.77 34.17 -18.71
N ASP A 186 17.37 34.11 -17.52
CA ASP A 186 17.48 35.15 -16.48
C ASP A 186 16.22 35.69 -15.76
N ASN A 187 16.14 35.42 -14.45
CA ASN A 187 16.53 36.43 -13.46
C ASN A 187 16.54 35.89 -12.01
N TYR A 188 17.71 35.98 -11.39
CA TYR A 188 17.90 35.98 -9.94
C TYR A 188 17.30 37.25 -9.32
N LYS A 189 16.60 37.13 -8.18
CA LYS A 189 16.75 38.00 -7.01
C LYS A 189 15.77 37.60 -5.89
N GLY A 190 16.31 37.50 -4.67
CA GLY A 190 15.51 37.70 -3.45
C GLY A 190 15.73 36.65 -2.38
N GLU A 191 16.86 36.71 -1.68
CA GLU A 191 16.96 36.27 -0.29
C GLU A 191 15.94 37.04 0.56
N VAL A 192 15.13 36.32 1.35
CA VAL A 192 14.60 36.85 2.61
C VAL A 192 14.65 35.71 3.62
N GLU A 193 15.39 35.97 4.68
CA GLU A 193 15.57 35.14 5.86
C GLU A 193 14.25 34.99 6.66
N ASP A 194 14.22 33.86 7.38
CA ASP A 194 13.29 33.32 8.39
C ASP A 194 12.57 34.34 9.30
N PRO A 195 11.41 33.98 9.88
CA PRO A 195 11.49 33.29 11.17
C PRO A 195 10.41 32.22 11.45
N MET A 196 10.90 31.11 12.02
CA MET A 196 10.31 30.28 13.07
C MET A 196 8.85 30.61 13.46
N VAL A 197 7.92 29.72 13.13
CA VAL A 197 6.61 29.67 13.79
C VAL A 197 6.44 28.32 14.47
N ALA A 198 6.31 28.46 15.79
CA ALA A 198 6.16 27.46 16.83
C ALA A 198 5.19 26.31 16.54
N ASP A 199 5.59 25.16 17.09
CA ASP A 199 4.75 24.00 17.40
C ASP A 199 3.41 24.41 18.03
N ILE A 200 2.31 24.04 17.37
CA ILE A 200 0.99 23.99 18.00
C ILE A 200 0.65 22.51 18.18
N VAL A 201 0.98 22.01 19.37
CA VAL A 201 0.52 20.71 19.88
C VAL A 201 -0.96 20.85 20.29
N PRO A 202 -1.90 20.07 19.73
CA PRO A 202 -3.25 20.01 20.25
C PRO A 202 -3.28 19.31 21.62
N PRO A 203 -4.08 19.78 22.59
CA PRO A 203 -4.12 19.19 23.92
C PRO A 203 -4.72 17.78 23.90
N LEU A 204 -3.98 16.82 24.46
CA LEU A 204 -4.45 15.48 24.79
C LEU A 204 -5.62 15.59 25.77
N ALA A 205 -6.80 15.13 25.33
CA ALA A 205 -7.93 14.91 26.20
C ALA A 205 -7.56 13.82 27.23
N GLN A 206 -7.38 14.23 28.48
CA GLN A 206 -7.28 13.31 29.61
C GLN A 206 -8.67 12.71 29.86
N MET A 207 -8.86 11.44 29.46
CA MET A 207 -9.96 10.64 29.99
C MET A 207 -9.56 10.10 31.37
N SER A 208 -10.05 10.78 32.41
CA SER A 208 -10.20 10.18 33.74
C SER A 208 -11.24 9.07 33.64
N ILE A 209 -10.84 7.83 33.92
CA ILE A 209 -11.81 6.78 34.29
C ILE A 209 -11.60 6.53 35.77
N GLU A 210 -12.61 6.96 36.53
CA GLU A 210 -12.77 6.75 37.95
C GLU A 210 -12.78 5.26 38.28
N GLN A 211 -11.96 4.86 39.24
CA GLN A 211 -12.06 3.56 39.89
C GLN A 211 -13.31 3.56 40.78
N GLY A 212 -14.41 3.02 40.24
CA GLY A 212 -15.58 2.64 41.02
C GLY A 212 -15.36 1.28 41.68
N GLY A 213 -15.00 1.30 42.96
CA GLY A 213 -15.08 0.11 43.82
C GLY A 213 -16.53 -0.30 44.03
N VAL A 214 -16.77 -1.60 44.04
CA VAL A 214 -17.96 -2.20 44.66
C VAL A 214 -17.47 -3.39 45.47
N GLU A 215 -17.40 -3.18 46.79
CA GLU A 215 -17.52 -4.23 47.78
C GLU A 215 -18.92 -4.86 47.66
N LEU A 216 -18.99 -6.19 47.64
CA LEU A 216 -19.89 -7.02 48.45
C LEU A 216 -19.37 -8.47 48.45
#